data_AF-A0A929F0N8-F1
#
_entry.id   AF-A0A929F0N8-F1
#
_cell.length_a   1.000
_cell.length_b   1.000
_cell.length_c   1.000
_cell.angle_alpha   90.00
_cell.angle_beta   90.00
_cell.angle_gamma   90.00
#
_symmetry.space_group_name_H-M   'P 1'
#
loop_
_entity.id
_entity.type
_entity.pdbx_description
1 polymer ?
#
loop_
_entity_poly.entity_id
_entity_poly.type
_entity_poly.pdbx_seq_one_letter_code
_entity_poly.pdbx_strand_id
1 'polypeptide(L)'
;GGAWEWAEFWPEAIRPPEEQRADFLGLAPLPGSGDSGTPPIQTISGGWTVAMKKEPKNPDLAWEFLRILNSKERLAKWLASAGKLSMRKDSAEVPEYEENEFLREIGNFLPYTTYRDAVAGYTTVSYYVQQAMEKVAVDGLSAAEAMEWYKNKLIEEFGKDKVETIR
;
A
#
# COMPACT_ATOMS: atom_id res chain seq x y z
N GLY A 1 -0.12 1.66 -10.18
CA GLY A 1 0.20 1.74 -8.75
C GLY A 1 -0.27 0.45 -8.08
N GLY A 2 -0.73 0.50 -6.82
CA GLY A 2 -0.98 -0.68 -5.98
C GLY A 2 -2.22 -1.51 -6.34
N ALA A 3 -2.55 -2.52 -5.52
CA ALA A 3 -3.61 -3.52 -5.78
C ALA A 3 -5.07 -3.01 -5.64
N TRP A 4 -5.28 -1.71 -5.52
CA TRP A 4 -6.60 -1.07 -5.29
C TRP A 4 -7.06 -0.28 -6.52
N GLU A 5 -6.65 -0.71 -7.70
CA GLU A 5 -6.75 0.10 -8.91
C GLU A 5 -7.85 -0.40 -9.83
N TRP A 6 -8.97 0.33 -9.81
CA TRP A 6 -10.07 0.12 -10.75
C TRP A 6 -10.14 1.21 -11.83
N ALA A 7 -9.75 2.46 -11.49
CA ALA A 7 -9.81 3.60 -12.39
C ALA A 7 -8.62 3.66 -13.38
N GLU A 8 -7.48 3.06 -13.01
CA GLU A 8 -6.21 3.14 -13.76
C GLU A 8 -5.77 1.79 -14.35
N PHE A 9 -6.62 0.75 -14.24
CA PHE A 9 -6.27 -0.61 -14.66
C PHE A 9 -5.93 -0.73 -16.16
N TRP A 10 -6.56 0.12 -16.99
CA TRP A 10 -6.37 0.12 -18.44
C TRP A 10 -5.55 1.32 -18.93
N PRO A 11 -4.75 1.14 -20.00
CA PRO A 11 -4.28 2.26 -20.81
C PRO A 11 -5.45 3.14 -21.21
N GLU A 12 -5.25 4.46 -21.17
CA GLU A 12 -6.33 5.43 -21.40
C GLU A 12 -7.06 5.20 -22.73
N ALA A 13 -6.33 4.82 -23.78
CA ALA A 13 -6.88 4.57 -25.12
C ALA A 13 -7.89 3.41 -25.20
N ILE A 14 -7.89 2.49 -24.23
CA ILE A 14 -8.77 1.31 -24.21
C ILE A 14 -9.56 1.21 -22.89
N ARG A 15 -9.58 2.28 -22.09
CA ARG A 15 -10.27 2.27 -20.80
C ARG A 15 -11.79 2.23 -21.03
N PRO A 16 -12.51 1.20 -20.57
CA PRO A 16 -13.95 1.16 -20.68
C PRO A 16 -14.59 2.27 -19.85
N PRO A 17 -15.79 2.75 -20.27
CA PRO A 17 -16.61 3.64 -19.45
C PRO A 17 -16.81 3.09 -18.04
N GLU A 18 -16.91 3.99 -17.07
CA GLU A 18 -17.03 3.67 -15.65
C GLU A 18 -18.12 2.63 -15.38
N GLU A 19 -19.29 2.85 -15.97
CA GLU A 19 -20.50 2.05 -15.82
C GLU A 19 -20.37 0.62 -16.38
N GLN A 20 -19.40 0.36 -17.26
CA GLN A 20 -19.17 -0.97 -17.86
C GLN A 20 -18.07 -1.75 -17.15
N ARG A 21 -17.30 -1.13 -16.26
CA ARG A 21 -16.14 -1.80 -15.62
C ARG A 21 -16.58 -2.98 -14.75
N ALA A 22 -17.74 -2.90 -14.10
CA ALA A 22 -18.29 -3.95 -13.24
C ALA A 22 -18.65 -5.24 -14.01
N ASP A 23 -18.85 -5.17 -15.33
CA ASP A 23 -19.13 -6.34 -16.17
C ASP A 23 -17.90 -7.25 -16.35
N PHE A 24 -16.70 -6.72 -16.11
CA PHE A 24 -15.42 -7.42 -16.36
C PHE A 24 -14.48 -7.44 -15.16
N LEU A 25 -14.69 -6.57 -14.16
CA LEU A 25 -13.90 -6.50 -12.94
C LEU A 25 -14.75 -6.81 -11.71
N GLY A 26 -14.26 -7.73 -10.89
CA GLY A 26 -14.75 -7.95 -9.53
C GLY A 26 -13.68 -7.59 -8.51
N LEU A 27 -14.11 -7.18 -7.32
CA LEU A 27 -13.24 -7.03 -6.16
C LEU A 27 -13.35 -8.29 -5.30
N ALA A 28 -12.21 -8.76 -4.82
CA ALA A 28 -12.16 -9.80 -3.80
C ALA A 28 -11.02 -9.48 -2.83
N PRO A 29 -11.20 -9.72 -1.52
CA PRO A 29 -10.10 -9.60 -0.58
C PRO A 29 -9.05 -10.68 -0.88
N LEU A 30 -7.77 -10.34 -0.69
CA LEU A 30 -6.73 -11.37 -0.67
C LEU A 30 -6.95 -12.26 0.56
N PRO A 31 -7.02 -13.59 0.38
CA PRO A 31 -7.32 -14.48 1.50
C PRO A 31 -6.20 -14.49 2.54
N GLY A 32 -6.60 -14.74 3.79
CA GLY A 32 -5.73 -15.09 4.92
C GLY A 32 -4.90 -16.34 4.66
N SER A 33 -3.95 -16.66 5.55
CA SER A 33 -3.22 -17.93 5.47
C SER A 33 -4.12 -19.14 5.75
N GLY A 34 -5.25 -18.92 6.45
CA GLY A 34 -6.15 -19.98 6.90
C GLY A 34 -5.75 -20.60 8.24
N ASP A 35 -4.65 -20.15 8.84
CA ASP A 35 -4.19 -20.64 10.13
C ASP A 35 -5.03 -20.09 11.28
N SER A 36 -5.20 -20.91 12.32
CA SER A 36 -5.94 -20.52 13.52
C SER A 36 -5.31 -19.29 14.18
N GLY A 37 -6.14 -18.29 14.49
CA GLY A 37 -5.69 -17.04 15.12
C GLY A 37 -5.11 -15.99 14.17
N THR A 38 -5.09 -16.24 12.86
CA THR A 38 -4.66 -15.24 11.85
C THR A 38 -5.86 -14.51 11.23
N PRO A 39 -5.67 -13.27 10.71
CA PRO A 39 -6.74 -12.55 10.01
C PRO A 39 -7.27 -13.33 8.80
N PRO A 40 -8.60 -13.29 8.54
CA PRO A 40 -9.22 -14.01 7.43
C PRO A 40 -8.87 -13.43 6.06
N ILE A 41 -8.39 -12.20 6.02
CA ILE A 41 -7.91 -11.51 4.81
C ILE A 41 -6.54 -10.89 5.08
N GLN A 42 -5.73 -10.79 4.05
CA GLN A 42 -4.44 -10.10 4.10
C GLN A 42 -4.51 -8.82 3.28
N THR A 43 -4.06 -7.72 3.85
CA THR A 43 -3.93 -6.48 3.08
C THR A 43 -2.90 -5.54 3.71
N ILE A 44 -2.30 -4.71 2.85
CA ILE A 44 -1.25 -3.77 3.24
C ILE A 44 -1.59 -2.40 2.66
N SER A 45 -1.62 -1.40 3.53
CA SER A 45 -1.73 0.00 3.17
C SER A 45 -0.37 0.48 2.70
N GLY A 46 -0.18 0.37 1.39
CA GLY A 46 0.74 1.24 0.67
C GLY A 46 0.18 2.65 0.59
N GLY A 47 1.03 3.62 0.29
CA GLY A 47 0.59 4.99 0.14
C GLY A 47 1.60 5.85 -0.59
N TRP A 48 1.17 7.07 -0.82
CA TRP A 48 2.00 8.17 -1.30
C TRP A 48 1.91 9.29 -0.27
N THR A 49 2.86 10.20 -0.31
CA THR A 49 2.87 11.38 0.53
C THR A 49 3.39 12.54 -0.30
N VAL A 50 2.77 13.70 -0.12
CA VAL A 50 3.32 14.96 -0.62
C VAL A 50 4.10 15.58 0.52
N ALA A 51 5.39 15.83 0.28
CA ALA A 51 6.29 16.40 1.27
C ALA A 51 6.80 17.76 0.82
N MET A 52 7.06 18.64 1.79
CA MET A 52 7.77 19.89 1.58
C MET A 52 9.28 19.63 1.67
N LYS A 53 10.08 20.24 0.78
CA LYS A 53 11.54 20.24 0.89
C LYS A 53 11.96 20.82 2.24
N LYS A 54 13.05 20.31 2.84
CA LYS A 54 13.62 20.84 4.10
C LYS A 54 13.87 22.35 4.07
N GLU A 55 14.32 22.88 2.93
CA GLU A 55 14.61 24.29 2.70
C GLU A 55 13.88 24.78 1.43
N PRO A 56 12.58 25.13 1.53
CA PRO A 56 11.82 25.67 0.43
C PRO A 56 12.16 27.15 0.22
N LYS A 57 12.08 27.64 -1.02
CA LYS A 57 12.32 29.08 -1.32
C LYS A 57 11.33 30.00 -0.60
N ASN A 58 10.10 29.53 -0.39
CA ASN A 58 9.06 30.24 0.35
C ASN A 58 8.29 29.22 1.22
N PRO A 59 8.65 29.07 2.51
CA PRO A 59 8.03 28.10 3.41
C PRO A 59 6.52 28.32 3.60
N ASP A 60 6.09 29.57 3.73
CA ASP A 60 4.69 29.90 4.00
C ASP A 60 3.80 29.54 2.82
N LEU A 61 4.22 29.86 1.59
CA LEU A 61 3.48 29.48 0.37
C LEU A 61 3.46 27.97 0.17
N ALA A 62 4.57 27.27 0.45
CA ALA A 62 4.63 25.82 0.34
C ALA A 62 3.69 25.14 1.35
N TRP A 63 3.65 25.65 2.58
CA TRP A 63 2.74 25.16 3.62
C TRP A 63 1.27 25.44 3.28
N GLU A 64 0.96 26.65 2.80
CA GLU A 64 -0.39 27.02 2.39
C GLU A 64 -0.88 26.15 1.23
N PHE A 65 -0.02 25.85 0.27
CA PHE A 65 -0.34 24.90 -0.81
C PHE A 65 -0.68 23.51 -0.27
N LEU A 66 0.12 22.97 0.65
CA LEU A 66 -0.17 21.68 1.29
C LEU A 66 -1.49 21.71 2.06
N ARG A 67 -1.79 22.80 2.76
CA ARG A 67 -3.06 22.98 3.49
C ARG A 67 -4.26 22.97 2.55
N ILE A 68 -4.18 23.69 1.42
CA ILE A 68 -5.23 23.71 0.40
C ILE A 68 -5.42 22.32 -0.20
N LEU A 69 -4.33 21.68 -0.61
CA LEU A 69 -4.35 20.34 -1.20
C LEU A 69 -5.00 19.30 -0.27
N ASN A 70 -4.75 19.39 1.03
CA ASN A 70 -5.25 18.44 2.03
C ASN A 70 -6.60 18.84 2.67
N SER A 71 -7.29 19.86 2.14
CA SER A 71 -8.66 20.17 2.57
C SER A 71 -9.62 19.03 2.21
N LYS A 72 -10.60 18.73 3.07
CA LYS A 72 -11.55 17.61 2.93
C LYS A 72 -12.09 17.50 1.49
N GLU A 73 -12.75 18.54 1.01
CA GLU A 73 -13.38 18.57 -0.32
C GLU A 73 -12.38 18.37 -1.47
N ARG A 74 -11.24 19.08 -1.45
CA ARG A 74 -10.29 19.02 -2.57
C ARG A 74 -9.59 17.68 -2.64
N LEU A 75 -9.15 17.18 -1.48
CA LEU A 75 -8.47 15.89 -1.40
C LEU A 75 -9.43 14.77 -1.77
N ALA A 76 -10.64 14.75 -1.21
CA ALA A 76 -11.62 13.71 -1.48
C ALA A 76 -11.98 13.67 -2.97
N LYS A 77 -12.33 14.80 -3.57
CA LYS A 77 -12.70 14.86 -5.00
C LYS A 77 -11.58 14.40 -5.91
N TRP A 78 -10.36 14.86 -5.65
CA TRP A 78 -9.20 14.43 -6.43
C TRP A 78 -8.98 12.92 -6.31
N LEU A 79 -9.00 12.37 -5.10
CA LEU A 79 -8.75 10.94 -4.90
C LEU A 79 -9.87 10.06 -5.42
N ALA A 80 -11.13 10.47 -5.26
CA ALA A 80 -12.26 9.75 -5.83
C ALA A 80 -12.17 9.72 -7.36
N SER A 81 -11.80 10.84 -8.00
CA SER A 81 -11.59 10.89 -9.46
C SER A 81 -10.48 9.96 -9.95
N ALA A 82 -9.50 9.67 -9.08
CA ALA A 82 -8.40 8.74 -9.35
C ALA A 82 -8.70 7.31 -8.85
N GLY A 83 -9.89 7.05 -8.30
CA GLY A 83 -10.27 5.77 -7.71
C GLY A 83 -9.38 5.34 -6.55
N LYS A 84 -8.86 6.28 -5.75
CA LYS A 84 -7.97 6.02 -4.60
C LYS A 84 -8.71 6.21 -3.27
N LEU A 85 -8.31 5.47 -2.24
CA LEU A 85 -8.77 5.72 -0.87
C LEU A 85 -8.18 7.01 -0.31
N SER A 86 -8.97 7.71 0.52
CA SER A 86 -8.50 8.89 1.23
C SER A 86 -7.81 8.53 2.53
N MET A 87 -6.79 9.31 2.87
CA MET A 87 -6.10 9.23 4.15
C MET A 87 -6.91 9.90 5.28
N ARG A 88 -7.94 10.69 4.94
CA ARG A 88 -8.82 11.35 5.90
C ARG A 88 -10.10 10.53 6.10
N LYS A 89 -10.51 10.38 7.36
CA LYS A 89 -11.76 9.69 7.72
C LYS A 89 -13.00 10.45 7.24
N ASP A 90 -12.96 11.78 7.28
CA ASP A 90 -14.08 12.64 6.90
C ASP A 90 -14.31 12.73 5.38
N SER A 91 -13.40 12.18 4.56
CA SER A 91 -13.61 12.07 3.10
C SER A 91 -14.73 11.10 2.74
N ALA A 92 -15.06 10.14 3.61
CA ALA A 92 -16.14 9.18 3.37
C ALA A 92 -17.54 9.86 3.32
N GLU A 93 -17.66 11.08 3.85
CA GLU A 93 -18.88 11.89 3.83
C GLU A 93 -19.01 12.76 2.58
N VAL A 94 -18.03 12.70 1.66
CA VAL A 94 -18.05 13.45 0.40
C VAL A 94 -18.78 12.60 -0.65
N PRO A 95 -19.73 13.14 -1.43
CA PRO A 95 -20.58 12.36 -2.33
C PRO A 95 -19.82 11.43 -3.27
N GLU A 96 -18.68 11.86 -3.80
CA GLU A 96 -17.84 11.06 -4.69
C GLU A 96 -17.27 9.78 -4.03
N TYR A 97 -17.23 9.71 -2.69
CA TYR A 97 -16.93 8.47 -1.95
C TYR A 97 -18.19 7.73 -1.50
N GLU A 98 -19.22 8.44 -1.04
CA GLU A 98 -20.46 7.83 -0.53
C GLU A 98 -21.22 7.07 -1.64
N GLU A 99 -21.22 7.61 -2.85
CA GLU A 99 -21.94 7.06 -4.00
C GLU A 99 -21.12 6.02 -4.78
N ASN A 100 -19.80 5.96 -4.56
CA ASN A 100 -18.91 5.05 -5.27
C ASN A 100 -18.82 3.69 -4.56
N GLU A 101 -19.48 2.69 -5.13
CA GLU A 101 -19.54 1.32 -4.59
C GLU A 101 -18.15 0.70 -4.40
N PHE A 102 -17.25 0.84 -5.38
CA PHE A 102 -15.90 0.31 -5.30
C PHE A 102 -15.12 0.93 -4.13
N LEU A 103 -15.14 2.25 -3.99
CA LEU A 103 -14.45 2.97 -2.91
C LEU A 103 -14.99 2.59 -1.52
N ARG A 104 -16.30 2.33 -1.42
CA ARG A 104 -16.92 1.81 -0.20
C ARG A 104 -16.48 0.38 0.11
N GLU A 105 -16.44 -0.48 -0.91
CA GLU A 105 -16.09 -1.89 -0.73
C GLU A 105 -14.63 -2.06 -0.29
N ILE A 106 -13.68 -1.39 -0.95
CA ILE A 106 -12.27 -1.38 -0.52
C ILE A 106 -12.10 -0.75 0.87
N GLY A 107 -12.96 0.21 1.24
CA GLY A 107 -12.99 0.82 2.56
C GLY A 107 -13.24 -0.20 3.69
N ASN A 108 -13.99 -1.27 3.41
CA ASN A 108 -14.25 -2.36 4.37
C ASN A 108 -13.00 -3.19 4.68
N PHE A 109 -11.95 -3.10 3.87
CA PHE A 109 -10.71 -3.84 4.09
C PHE A 109 -9.70 -3.05 4.93
N LEU A 110 -9.91 -1.75 5.14
CA LEU A 110 -9.03 -0.89 5.96
C LEU A 110 -8.79 -1.42 7.39
N PRO A 111 -9.78 -1.99 8.11
CA PRO A 111 -9.53 -2.54 9.44
C PRO A 111 -8.56 -3.72 9.49
N TYR A 112 -8.34 -4.41 8.37
CA TYR A 112 -7.44 -5.57 8.27
C TYR A 112 -6.04 -5.20 7.76
N THR A 113 -5.84 -3.92 7.43
CA THR A 113 -4.61 -3.46 6.81
C THR A 113 -3.47 -3.36 7.80
N THR A 114 -2.27 -3.71 7.34
CA THR A 114 -1.02 -3.37 8.00
C THR A 114 -0.27 -2.30 7.20
N TYR A 115 0.78 -1.72 7.77
CA TYR A 115 1.64 -0.75 7.08
C TYR A 115 3.09 -1.22 7.10
N ARG A 116 3.85 -0.75 6.12
CA ARG A 116 5.30 -0.96 6.08
C ARG A 116 5.96 -0.15 7.20
N ASP A 117 6.95 -0.72 7.88
CA ASP A 117 7.65 0.02 8.93
C ASP A 117 8.35 1.25 8.35
N ALA A 118 8.15 2.40 8.99
CA ALA A 118 8.76 3.67 8.60
C ALA A 118 10.15 3.88 9.25
N VAL A 119 10.89 2.79 9.49
CA VAL A 119 12.21 2.83 10.15
C VAL A 119 13.34 2.78 9.12
N ALA A 120 14.47 3.43 9.47
CA ALA A 120 15.68 3.34 8.66
C ALA A 120 16.12 1.88 8.49
N GLY A 121 16.53 1.51 7.28
CA GLY A 121 16.93 0.14 6.94
C GLY A 121 15.78 -0.79 6.51
N TYR A 122 14.51 -0.43 6.75
CA TYR A 122 13.37 -1.27 6.33
C TYR A 122 13.37 -1.59 4.84
N THR A 123 13.78 -0.64 3.98
CA THR A 123 13.89 -0.87 2.53
C THR A 123 14.86 -2.01 2.19
N THR A 124 15.96 -2.11 2.93
CA THR A 124 16.95 -3.18 2.75
C THR A 124 16.42 -4.52 3.26
N VAL A 125 15.75 -4.52 4.42
CA VAL A 125 15.03 -5.70 4.95
C VAL A 125 14.01 -6.21 3.93
N SER A 126 13.16 -5.31 3.41
CA SER A 126 12.14 -5.62 2.40
C SER A 126 12.73 -6.10 1.08
N TYR A 127 13.95 -5.66 0.71
CA TYR A 127 14.63 -6.15 -0.47
C TYR A 127 15.11 -7.60 -0.27
N TYR A 128 15.75 -7.90 0.86
CA TYR A 128 16.25 -9.23 1.13
C TYR A 128 15.15 -10.28 1.30
N VAL A 129 13.98 -9.94 1.84
CA VAL A 129 12.87 -10.91 1.90
C VAL A 129 12.35 -11.27 0.50
N GLN A 130 12.34 -10.33 -0.45
CA GLN A 130 11.98 -10.61 -1.84
C GLN A 130 13.00 -11.53 -2.50
N GLN A 131 14.29 -11.31 -2.25
CA GLN A 131 15.36 -12.19 -2.73
C GLN A 131 15.30 -13.59 -2.11
N ALA A 132 14.92 -13.69 -0.82
CA ALA A 132 14.70 -14.99 -0.18
C ALA A 132 13.52 -15.74 -0.83
N MET A 133 12.44 -15.02 -1.19
CA MET A 133 11.33 -15.60 -1.95
C MET A 133 11.76 -16.07 -3.34
N GLU A 134 12.56 -15.27 -4.06
CA GLU A 134 13.14 -15.66 -5.36
C GLU A 134 13.96 -16.94 -5.25
N LYS A 135 14.75 -17.09 -4.19
CA LYS A 135 15.54 -18.30 -3.93
C LYS A 135 14.69 -19.56 -3.78
N VAL A 136 13.53 -19.44 -3.14
CA VAL A 136 12.60 -20.56 -3.04
C VAL A 136 11.93 -20.83 -4.39
N ALA A 137 11.39 -19.79 -5.02
CA ALA A 137 10.53 -19.92 -6.19
C ALA A 137 11.28 -20.26 -7.48
N VAL A 138 12.53 -19.78 -7.62
CA VAL A 138 13.34 -19.87 -8.84
C VAL A 138 14.54 -20.80 -8.63
N ASP A 139 15.30 -20.59 -7.56
CA ASP A 139 16.54 -21.35 -7.33
C ASP A 139 16.28 -22.74 -6.71
N GLY A 140 15.06 -23.00 -6.24
CA GLY A 140 14.65 -24.30 -5.69
C GLY A 140 15.15 -24.58 -4.27
N LEU A 141 15.58 -23.55 -3.53
CA LEU A 141 15.96 -23.70 -2.12
C LEU A 141 14.73 -24.05 -1.27
N SER A 142 14.93 -24.82 -0.21
CA SER A 142 13.90 -24.96 0.81
C SER A 142 13.64 -23.63 1.54
N ALA A 143 12.45 -23.46 2.10
CA ALA A 143 12.12 -22.28 2.90
C ALA A 143 13.11 -22.09 4.07
N ALA A 144 13.58 -23.18 4.69
CA ALA A 144 14.56 -23.11 5.77
C ALA A 144 15.92 -22.58 5.29
N GLU A 145 16.42 -23.03 4.14
CA GLU A 145 17.67 -22.55 3.55
C GLU A 145 17.58 -21.07 3.14
N ALA A 146 16.45 -20.67 2.53
CA ALA A 146 16.21 -19.28 2.17
C ALA A 146 16.13 -18.36 3.40
N MET A 147 15.53 -18.83 4.50
CA MET A 147 15.47 -18.08 5.76
C MET A 147 16.84 -17.97 6.44
N GLU A 148 17.67 -19.00 6.38
CA GLU A 148 19.04 -18.93 6.87
C GLU A 148 19.89 -17.94 6.05
N TRP A 149 19.74 -17.97 4.72
CA TRP A 149 20.35 -16.99 3.83
C TRP A 149 19.89 -15.56 4.16
N TYR A 150 18.60 -15.36 4.36
CA TYR A 150 18.01 -14.06 4.70
C TYR A 150 18.58 -13.52 6.02
N LYS A 151 18.62 -14.35 7.07
CA LYS A 151 19.23 -14.00 8.36
C LYS A 151 20.69 -13.58 8.19
N ASN A 152 21.47 -14.33 7.42
CA ASN A 152 22.89 -14.01 7.19
C ASN A 152 23.06 -12.68 6.46
N LYS A 153 22.18 -12.35 5.49
CA LYS A 153 22.18 -11.05 4.83
C LYS A 153 21.83 -9.89 5.75
N LEU A 154 20.86 -10.08 6.65
CA LEU A 154 20.56 -9.08 7.68
C LEU A 154 21.75 -8.86 8.62
N ILE A 155 22.45 -9.93 9.01
CA ILE A 155 23.64 -9.82 9.89
C ILE A 155 24.79 -9.09 9.17
N GLU A 156 25.00 -9.37 7.88
CA GLU A 156 26.01 -8.71 7.05
C GLU A 156 25.74 -7.20 6.94
N GLU A 157 24.48 -6.81 6.73
CA GLU A 157 24.08 -5.42 6.54
C GLU A 157 24.00 -4.62 7.85
N PHE A 158 23.39 -5.19 8.89
CA PHE A 158 23.04 -4.47 10.11
C PHE A 158 23.91 -4.81 11.32
N GLY A 159 24.70 -5.87 11.25
CA GLY A 159 25.48 -6.39 12.37
C GLY A 159 24.69 -7.38 13.23
N LYS A 160 25.41 -8.34 13.81
CA LYS A 160 24.82 -9.44 14.59
C LYS A 160 24.06 -8.97 15.83
N ASP A 161 24.46 -7.86 16.45
CA ASP A 161 23.78 -7.28 17.62
C ASP A 161 22.43 -6.62 17.29
N LYS A 162 22.14 -6.41 16.00
CA LYS A 162 20.89 -5.81 15.50
C LYS A 162 19.91 -6.82 14.92
N VAL A 163 20.25 -8.12 14.93
CA VAL A 163 19.43 -9.17 14.33
C VAL A 163 19.15 -10.25 15.36
N GLU A 164 17.87 -10.50 15.63
CA GLU A 164 17.41 -11.56 16.51
C GLU A 164 16.55 -12.59 15.78
N THR A 165 16.53 -13.83 16.28
CA THR A 165 15.62 -14.87 15.82
C THR A 165 14.56 -15.09 16.88
N ILE A 166 13.33 -14.71 16.57
CA ILE A 166 12.17 -14.93 17.43
C ILE A 166 11.59 -16.32 17.11
N ARG A 167 11.23 -17.08 18.14
CA ARG A 167 10.60 -18.39 18.02
C ARG A 167 9.17 -18.34 18.55
#